data_AF-A0A7W6UU95-F1
#
_entry.id   AF-A0A7W6UU95-F1
#
_cell.length_a   1.000
_cell.length_b   1.000
_cell.length_c   1.000
_cell.angle_alpha   90.00
_cell.angle_beta   90.00
_cell.angle_gamma   90.00
#
_symmetry.space_group_name_H-M   'P 1'
#
loop_
_entity.id
_entity.type
_entity.pdbx_description
1 polymer ?
#
loop_
_entity_poly.entity_id
_entity_poly.type
_entity_poly.pdbx_seq_one_letter_code
_entity_poly.pdbx_strand_id
1 'polypeptide(L)'
;MARIADDIRELGFPGAAALLAERLPRTSRARSGELGEIFATELVEEQLGFSVPVRRLRYKDGREMALRGDDFIGVRIDAAGDLFLLKGEAKSRAQLAGATISQARTALSRDNGRPTATSLLFIADRLMEREDEGATVGRAIRNEVANRAVPATRIDHALFTMSGNAAPQALIDDLQAAGPERTHTVIHLRIVDHQEFIRLSYEGALALGND
;
A
#
# COMPACT_ATOMS: atom_id res chain seq x y z
N MET A 1 -15.58 -7.99 -0.18
CA MET A 1 -15.71 -9.44 -0.43
C MET A 1 -17.10 -9.86 -0.93
N ALA A 2 -18.17 -9.06 -0.74
CA ALA A 2 -19.50 -9.42 -1.26
C ALA A 2 -19.53 -9.66 -2.78
N ARG A 3 -18.98 -8.73 -3.58
CA ARG A 3 -19.11 -8.79 -5.06
C ARG A 3 -18.53 -10.06 -5.70
N ILE A 4 -17.33 -10.51 -5.32
CA ILE A 4 -16.76 -11.73 -5.94
C ILE A 4 -17.54 -12.99 -5.56
N ALA A 5 -18.11 -13.04 -4.35
CA ALA A 5 -18.96 -14.15 -3.95
C ALA A 5 -20.31 -14.13 -4.70
N ASP A 6 -20.84 -12.93 -4.95
CA ASP A 6 -22.04 -12.73 -5.77
C ASP A 6 -21.76 -13.12 -7.24
N ASP A 7 -20.63 -12.68 -7.80
CA ASP A 7 -20.18 -13.04 -9.15
C ASP A 7 -20.04 -14.56 -9.30
N ILE A 8 -19.47 -15.26 -8.30
CA ILE A 8 -19.37 -16.73 -8.31
C ILE A 8 -20.75 -17.37 -8.25
N ARG A 9 -21.67 -16.85 -7.42
CA ARG A 9 -23.03 -17.40 -7.27
C ARG A 9 -23.83 -17.26 -8.56
N GLU A 10 -23.67 -16.15 -9.27
CA GLU A 10 -24.44 -15.81 -10.48
C GLU A 10 -23.83 -16.38 -11.76
N LEU A 11 -22.51 -16.35 -11.90
CA LEU A 11 -21.80 -16.66 -13.14
C LEU A 11 -20.90 -17.91 -13.07
N GLY A 12 -20.82 -18.54 -11.88
CA GLY A 12 -19.85 -19.58 -11.59
C GLY A 12 -18.42 -19.05 -11.52
N PHE A 13 -17.48 -19.93 -11.15
CA PHE A 13 -16.07 -19.56 -11.07
C PHE A 13 -15.47 -19.02 -12.38
N PRO A 14 -15.75 -19.60 -13.57
CA PRO A 14 -15.20 -19.08 -14.82
C PRO A 14 -15.68 -17.66 -15.14
N GLY A 15 -16.95 -17.35 -14.88
CA GLY A 15 -17.51 -16.02 -15.11
C GLY A 15 -16.94 -14.98 -14.14
N ALA A 16 -16.84 -15.34 -12.86
CA ALA A 16 -16.19 -14.49 -11.85
C ALA A 16 -14.70 -14.25 -12.18
N ALA A 17 -13.99 -15.27 -12.64
CA ALA A 17 -12.60 -15.14 -13.09
C ALA A 17 -12.46 -14.21 -14.29
N ALA A 18 -13.39 -14.25 -15.26
CA ALA A 18 -13.41 -13.33 -16.39
C ALA A 18 -13.64 -11.87 -15.95
N LEU A 19 -14.55 -11.63 -15.00
CA LEU A 19 -14.76 -10.31 -14.41
C LEU A 19 -13.55 -9.82 -13.60
N LEU A 20 -12.87 -10.71 -12.89
CA LEU A 20 -11.64 -10.39 -12.17
C LEU A 20 -10.51 -10.07 -13.17
N ALA A 21 -10.41 -10.83 -14.26
CA ALA A 21 -9.46 -10.58 -15.35
C ALA A 21 -9.64 -9.16 -15.90
N GLU A 22 -10.87 -8.69 -16.08
CA GLU A 22 -11.36 -7.28 -15.96
C GLU A 22 -10.42 -6.22 -15.36
N ARG A 23 -10.01 -6.51 -14.14
CA ARG A 23 -9.46 -5.57 -13.17
C ARG A 23 -7.98 -5.77 -12.95
N LEU A 24 -7.49 -6.99 -13.11
CA LEU A 24 -6.09 -7.31 -12.87
C LEU A 24 -5.18 -6.73 -13.95
N PRO A 25 -3.96 -6.29 -13.57
CA PRO A 25 -2.93 -5.86 -14.50
C PRO A 25 -2.51 -7.00 -15.44
N ARG A 26 -2.20 -6.63 -16.68
CA ARG A 26 -1.71 -7.52 -17.74
C ARG A 26 -0.19 -7.50 -17.84
N THR A 27 0.44 -6.37 -17.51
CA THR A 27 1.90 -6.26 -17.61
C THR A 27 2.59 -6.86 -16.39
N SER A 28 3.73 -7.53 -16.59
CA SER A 28 4.54 -8.10 -15.50
C SER A 28 4.99 -7.03 -14.50
N ARG A 29 5.34 -5.84 -15.00
CA ARG A 29 5.70 -4.69 -14.18
C ARG A 29 4.56 -4.23 -13.27
N ALA A 30 3.34 -4.09 -13.80
CA ALA A 30 2.19 -3.68 -12.99
C ALA A 30 1.82 -4.76 -11.97
N ARG A 31 1.80 -6.04 -12.36
CA ARG A 31 1.61 -7.18 -11.44
C ARG A 31 2.59 -7.18 -10.28
N SER A 32 3.88 -6.99 -10.58
CA SER A 32 4.93 -6.90 -9.58
C SER A 32 4.72 -5.74 -8.62
N GLY A 33 4.41 -4.55 -9.14
CA GLY A 33 4.15 -3.36 -8.32
C GLY A 33 2.93 -3.54 -7.40
N GLU A 34 1.81 -3.99 -7.95
CA GLU A 34 0.57 -4.19 -7.20
C GLU A 34 0.71 -5.26 -6.12
N LEU A 35 1.33 -6.39 -6.42
CA LEU A 35 1.54 -7.43 -5.42
C LEU A 35 2.45 -6.94 -4.28
N GLY A 36 3.46 -6.13 -4.61
CA GLY A 36 4.29 -5.46 -3.61
C GLY A 36 3.50 -4.52 -2.71
N GLU A 37 2.56 -3.74 -3.27
CA GLU A 37 1.68 -2.87 -2.49
C GLU A 37 0.70 -3.67 -1.61
N ILE A 38 0.12 -4.76 -2.15
CA ILE A 38 -0.77 -5.65 -1.38
C ILE A 38 -0.05 -6.16 -0.14
N PHE A 39 1.12 -6.79 -0.28
CA PHE A 39 1.88 -7.29 0.86
C PHE A 39 2.31 -6.18 1.83
N ALA A 40 2.69 -5.01 1.31
CA ALA A 40 3.03 -3.87 2.17
C ALA A 40 1.84 -3.49 3.06
N THR A 41 0.64 -3.39 2.48
CA THR A 41 -0.56 -3.02 3.24
C THR A 41 -0.96 -4.06 4.28
N GLU A 42 -0.94 -5.35 3.94
CA GLU A 42 -1.27 -6.41 4.91
C GLU A 42 -0.25 -6.43 6.07
N LEU A 43 1.05 -6.30 5.79
CA LEU A 43 2.07 -6.27 6.83
C LEU A 43 1.94 -5.06 7.76
N VAL A 44 1.57 -3.89 7.23
CA VAL A 44 1.35 -2.69 8.05
C VAL A 44 0.21 -2.91 9.04
N GLU A 45 -0.90 -3.50 8.57
CA GLU A 45 -2.05 -3.82 9.43
C GLU A 45 -1.70 -4.87 10.50
N GLU A 46 -0.92 -5.89 10.13
CA GLU A 46 -0.59 -6.98 11.06
C GLU A 46 0.54 -6.63 12.06
N GLN A 47 1.54 -5.87 11.64
CA GLN A 47 2.81 -5.76 12.39
C GLN A 47 3.09 -4.35 12.93
N LEU A 48 2.52 -3.30 12.33
CA LEU A 48 2.89 -1.92 12.67
C LEU A 48 1.80 -1.18 13.48
N GLY A 49 0.65 -1.83 13.71
CA GLY A 49 -0.43 -1.26 14.52
C GLY A 49 -1.16 -0.08 13.86
N PHE A 50 -1.03 0.07 12.54
CA PHE A 50 -1.78 1.03 11.75
C PHE A 50 -2.86 0.31 10.93
N SER A 51 -4.04 0.89 10.82
CA SER A 51 -5.02 0.43 9.83
C SER A 51 -4.70 1.04 8.46
N VAL A 52 -4.94 0.30 7.38
CA VAL A 52 -4.89 0.84 6.00
C VAL A 52 -6.33 0.87 5.48
N PRO A 53 -7.10 1.93 5.82
CA PRO A 53 -8.56 1.94 5.62
C PRO A 53 -8.97 1.85 4.15
N VAL A 54 -8.09 2.27 3.24
CA VAL A 54 -8.36 2.28 1.81
C VAL A 54 -7.22 1.59 1.06
N ARG A 55 -7.47 0.34 0.64
CA ARG A 55 -6.63 -0.39 -0.32
C ARG A 55 -6.84 0.19 -1.72
N ARG A 56 -6.05 1.20 -2.06
CA ARG A 56 -6.22 2.06 -3.25
C ARG A 56 -6.29 1.30 -4.59
N LEU A 57 -5.64 0.14 -4.70
CA LEU A 57 -5.73 -0.72 -5.91
C LEU A 57 -7.16 -1.13 -6.26
N ARG A 58 -8.08 -1.14 -5.29
CA ARG A 58 -9.52 -1.41 -5.51
C ARG A 58 -10.25 -0.29 -6.25
N TYR A 59 -9.63 0.88 -6.38
CA TYR A 59 -10.24 2.12 -6.91
C TYR A 59 -9.56 2.61 -8.18
N LYS A 60 -8.80 1.76 -8.88
CA LYS A 60 -8.21 2.11 -10.17
C LYS A 60 -9.31 2.34 -11.22
N ASP A 61 -9.23 3.48 -11.91
CA ASP A 61 -10.10 3.80 -13.05
C ASP A 61 -9.88 2.83 -14.23
N GLY A 62 -8.62 2.38 -14.40
CA GLY A 62 -8.25 1.36 -15.38
C GLY A 62 -7.15 0.45 -14.85
N ARG A 63 -7.15 -0.81 -15.28
CA ARG A 63 -6.21 -1.85 -14.82
C ARG A 63 -4.72 -1.50 -14.94
N GLU A 64 -4.33 -0.62 -15.86
CA GLU A 64 -2.94 -0.14 -16.02
C GLU A 64 -2.74 1.32 -15.58
N MET A 65 -3.79 2.03 -15.16
CA MET A 65 -3.66 3.43 -14.74
C MET A 65 -2.90 3.51 -13.42
N ALA A 66 -1.88 4.36 -13.37
CA ALA A 66 -1.15 4.66 -12.15
C ALA A 66 -2.03 5.51 -11.23
N LEU A 67 -2.16 5.09 -9.98
CA LEU A 67 -2.79 5.90 -8.94
C LEU A 67 -1.81 7.00 -8.52
N ARG A 68 -2.28 8.25 -8.49
CA ARG A 68 -1.48 9.39 -8.02
C ARG A 68 -1.41 9.41 -6.50
N GLY A 69 -0.33 9.98 -5.97
CA GLY A 69 -0.12 10.10 -4.53
C GLY A 69 0.80 9.00 -3.99
N ASP A 70 0.62 8.70 -2.73
CA ASP A 70 1.46 7.80 -1.92
C ASP A 70 1.04 6.34 -2.15
N ASP A 71 1.99 5.40 -2.08
CA ASP A 71 1.73 3.97 -2.36
C ASP A 71 0.71 3.41 -1.36
N PHE A 72 0.85 3.72 -0.07
CA PHE A 72 -0.17 3.41 0.93
C PHE A 72 -0.05 4.37 2.12
N ILE A 73 -1.13 4.50 2.88
CA ILE A 73 -1.18 5.32 4.09
C ILE A 73 -1.81 4.51 5.20
N GLY A 74 -1.07 4.36 6.30
CA GLY A 74 -1.59 3.84 7.55
C GLY A 74 -2.18 4.96 8.41
N VAL A 75 -3.24 4.65 9.13
CA VAL A 75 -3.93 5.56 10.05
C VAL A 75 -4.13 4.86 11.39
N ARG A 76 -3.85 5.59 12.47
CA ARG A 76 -4.13 5.17 13.84
C ARG A 76 -4.61 6.38 14.63
N ILE A 77 -5.63 6.18 15.46
CA ILE A 77 -6.02 7.11 16.51
C ILE A 77 -5.61 6.46 17.83
N ASP A 78 -4.91 7.18 18.69
CA ASP A 78 -4.55 6.67 20.01
C ASP A 78 -5.68 6.87 21.04
N ALA A 79 -5.46 6.45 22.28
CA ALA A 79 -6.44 6.60 23.35
C ALA A 79 -6.74 8.07 23.74
N ALA A 80 -5.86 9.01 23.40
CA ALA A 80 -6.07 10.45 23.61
C ALA A 80 -6.85 11.12 22.47
N GLY A 81 -7.15 10.37 21.40
CA GLY A 81 -7.80 10.90 20.20
C GLY A 81 -6.83 11.54 19.22
N ASP A 82 -5.53 11.36 19.41
CA ASP A 82 -4.50 11.93 18.58
C ASP A 82 -4.32 11.13 17.28
N LEU A 83 -4.29 11.84 16.14
CA LEU A 83 -4.06 11.24 14.83
C LEU A 83 -2.57 10.90 14.63
N PHE A 84 -2.32 9.66 14.23
CA PHE A 84 -1.04 9.17 13.74
C PHE A 84 -1.20 8.73 12.27
N LEU A 85 -0.21 9.07 11.47
CA LEU A 85 -0.13 8.71 10.07
C LEU A 85 1.11 7.85 9.82
N LEU A 86 1.02 6.96 8.86
CA LEU A 86 2.15 6.24 8.31
C LEU A 86 2.17 6.47 6.80
N LYS A 87 3.28 7.01 6.29
CA LYS A 87 3.52 7.19 4.86
C LYS A 87 4.30 5.98 4.32
N GLY A 88 3.70 5.28 3.38
CA GLY A 88 4.24 4.05 2.82
C GLY A 88 4.79 4.22 1.42
N GLU A 89 5.91 3.55 1.14
CA GLU A 89 6.45 3.35 -0.20
C GLU A 89 6.74 1.86 -0.41
N ALA A 90 6.25 1.29 -1.52
CA ALA A 90 6.43 -0.12 -1.86
C ALA A 90 7.29 -0.27 -3.11
N LYS A 91 8.25 -1.20 -3.09
CA LYS A 91 9.10 -1.53 -4.25
C LYS A 91 9.24 -3.03 -4.42
N SER A 92 8.76 -3.55 -5.54
CA SER A 92 8.97 -4.93 -5.97
C SER A 92 9.94 -5.00 -7.15
N ARG A 93 11.01 -5.80 -7.06
CA ARG A 93 12.06 -5.96 -8.08
C ARG A 93 12.63 -7.36 -8.06
N ALA A 94 12.90 -7.98 -9.22
CA ALA A 94 13.68 -9.23 -9.26
C ALA A 94 15.05 -9.05 -8.57
N GLN A 95 15.74 -7.96 -8.92
CA GLN A 95 16.98 -7.51 -8.31
C GLN A 95 16.78 -6.11 -7.73
N LEU A 96 16.71 -5.99 -6.41
CA LEU A 96 16.66 -4.71 -5.72
C LEU A 96 18.05 -4.08 -5.70
N ALA A 97 18.16 -2.87 -6.25
CA ALA A 97 19.41 -2.11 -6.35
C ALA A 97 19.34 -0.81 -5.53
N GLY A 98 20.52 -0.30 -5.14
CA GLY A 98 20.65 0.94 -4.36
C GLY A 98 19.88 2.13 -4.95
N ALA A 99 19.93 2.32 -6.27
CA ALA A 99 19.19 3.40 -6.93
C ALA A 99 17.66 3.32 -6.71
N THR A 100 17.08 2.11 -6.65
CA THR A 100 15.64 1.95 -6.35
C THR A 100 15.32 2.33 -4.90
N ILE A 101 16.25 2.02 -3.97
CA ILE A 101 16.12 2.35 -2.55
C ILE A 101 16.20 3.87 -2.36
N SER A 102 17.18 4.54 -2.96
CA SER A 102 17.32 6.00 -2.89
C SER A 102 16.11 6.72 -3.49
N GLN A 103 15.54 6.20 -4.58
CA GLN A 103 14.30 6.72 -5.17
C GLN A 103 13.11 6.59 -4.20
N ALA A 104 12.98 5.44 -3.54
CA ALA A 104 11.92 5.18 -2.58
C ALA A 104 12.05 6.11 -1.34
N ARG A 105 13.26 6.28 -0.81
CA ARG A 105 13.54 7.25 0.26
C ARG A 105 13.17 8.66 -0.15
N THR A 106 13.57 9.07 -1.36
CA THR A 106 13.22 10.39 -1.90
C THR A 106 11.69 10.56 -1.96
N ALA A 107 10.95 9.55 -2.40
CA ALA A 107 9.48 9.59 -2.44
C ALA A 107 8.87 9.76 -1.05
N LEU A 108 9.36 9.01 -0.06
CA LEU A 108 8.95 9.14 1.34
C LEU A 108 9.21 10.56 1.87
N SER A 109 10.38 11.14 1.59
CA SER A 109 10.76 12.48 2.07
C SER A 109 10.03 13.64 1.36
N ARG A 110 9.36 13.41 0.23
CA ARG A 110 8.54 14.46 -0.44
C ARG A 110 7.46 15.00 0.49
N ASP A 111 7.04 16.23 0.23
CA ASP A 111 6.07 16.98 1.04
C ASP A 111 6.47 17.04 2.53
N ASN A 112 7.76 17.25 2.80
CA ASN A 112 8.34 17.30 4.14
C ASN A 112 8.07 16.02 4.96
N GLY A 113 8.08 14.87 4.28
CA GLY A 113 7.80 13.57 4.87
C GLY A 113 6.32 13.32 5.19
N ARG A 114 5.40 14.20 4.78
CA ARG A 114 3.96 14.00 4.98
C ARG A 114 3.35 13.18 3.84
N PRO A 115 2.29 12.41 4.10
CA PRO A 115 1.44 11.92 3.02
C PRO A 115 0.85 13.12 2.26
N THR A 116 0.72 12.99 0.95
CA THR A 116 0.21 14.07 0.11
C THR A 116 -1.25 14.38 0.42
N ALA A 117 -1.62 15.66 0.33
CA ALA A 117 -3.00 16.11 0.57
C ALA A 117 -4.01 15.36 -0.31
N THR A 118 -3.66 15.06 -1.58
CA THR A 118 -4.51 14.29 -2.49
C THR A 118 -4.80 12.89 -1.97
N SER A 119 -3.79 12.16 -1.49
CA SER A 119 -3.99 10.83 -0.92
C SER A 119 -4.82 10.87 0.36
N LEU A 120 -4.56 11.83 1.24
CA LEU A 120 -5.29 12.01 2.50
C LEU A 120 -6.78 12.33 2.25
N LEU A 121 -7.07 13.25 1.34
CA LEU A 121 -8.45 13.58 0.98
C LEU A 121 -9.18 12.41 0.34
N PHE A 122 -8.52 11.66 -0.55
CA PHE A 122 -9.09 10.44 -1.12
C PHE A 122 -9.46 9.41 -0.04
N ILE A 123 -8.59 9.20 0.95
CA ILE A 123 -8.87 8.30 2.07
C ILE A 123 -10.03 8.82 2.92
N ALA A 124 -9.99 10.11 3.26
CA ALA A 124 -11.04 10.72 4.06
C ALA A 124 -12.42 10.64 3.38
N ASP A 125 -12.49 10.90 2.07
CA ASP A 125 -13.73 10.82 1.31
C ASP A 125 -14.31 9.40 1.38
N ARG A 126 -13.49 8.36 1.18
CA ARG A 126 -13.92 6.95 1.29
C ARG A 126 -14.37 6.58 2.70
N LEU A 127 -13.65 7.03 3.73
CA LEU A 127 -14.01 6.80 5.13
C LEU A 127 -15.34 7.49 5.52
N MET A 128 -15.65 8.61 4.88
CA MET A 128 -16.86 9.40 5.16
C MET A 128 -18.06 9.02 4.27
N GLU A 129 -17.94 8.02 3.39
CA GLU A 129 -19.07 7.50 2.59
C GLU A 129 -20.13 6.77 3.42
N ARG A 130 -19.78 6.40 4.66
CA ARG A 130 -20.65 5.73 5.62
C ARG A 130 -20.69 6.54 6.90
N GLU A 131 -21.83 6.52 7.59
CA GLU A 131 -22.00 7.18 8.89
C GLU A 131 -21.59 6.23 10.03
N ASP A 132 -20.34 5.78 10.03
CA ASP A 132 -19.76 4.92 11.07
C ASP A 132 -18.51 5.56 11.70
N GLU A 133 -17.81 4.81 12.56
CA GLU A 133 -16.58 5.27 13.23
C GLU A 133 -15.52 5.77 12.23
N GLY A 134 -15.51 5.24 11.01
CA GLY A 134 -14.65 5.68 9.92
C GLY A 134 -14.85 7.15 9.56
N ALA A 135 -16.08 7.67 9.63
CA ALA A 135 -16.38 9.07 9.33
C ALA A 135 -15.65 10.05 10.27
N THR A 136 -15.49 9.68 11.54
CA THR A 136 -14.75 10.48 12.53
C THR A 136 -13.26 10.53 12.19
N VAL A 137 -12.67 9.39 11.81
CA VAL A 137 -11.28 9.32 11.34
C VAL A 137 -11.09 10.14 10.05
N GLY A 138 -12.02 10.01 9.10
CA GLY A 138 -12.03 10.79 7.87
C GLY A 138 -12.08 12.29 8.14
N ARG A 139 -12.92 12.74 9.08
CA ARG A 139 -12.98 14.15 9.51
C ARG A 139 -11.63 14.61 10.09
N ALA A 140 -11.00 13.82 10.95
CA ALA A 140 -9.68 14.14 11.51
C ALA A 140 -8.62 14.29 10.41
N ILE A 141 -8.62 13.41 9.41
CA ILE A 141 -7.71 13.48 8.25
C ILE A 141 -7.95 14.77 7.44
N ARG A 142 -9.20 15.16 7.19
CA ARG A 142 -9.49 16.43 6.48
C ARG A 142 -8.99 17.65 7.26
N ASN A 143 -9.18 17.65 8.58
CA ASN A 143 -8.69 18.71 9.44
C ASN A 143 -7.15 18.78 9.39
N GLU A 144 -6.47 17.64 9.34
CA GLU A 144 -5.02 17.58 9.16
C GLU A 144 -4.57 18.17 7.81
N VAL A 145 -5.28 17.90 6.71
CA VAL A 145 -4.96 18.49 5.41
C VAL A 145 -5.02 20.02 5.44
N ALA A 146 -6.02 20.58 6.13
CA ALA A 146 -6.20 22.04 6.24
C ALA A 146 -5.20 22.70 7.21
N ASN A 147 -5.00 22.08 8.38
CA ASN A 147 -4.28 22.71 9.48
C ASN A 147 -2.79 22.32 9.55
N ARG A 148 -2.42 21.18 8.95
CA ARG A 148 -1.07 20.56 9.02
C ARG A 148 -0.55 20.45 10.46
N ALA A 149 -1.44 20.07 11.38
CA ALA A 149 -1.22 20.13 12.82
C ALA A 149 -0.49 18.88 13.37
N VAL A 150 -0.59 17.72 12.70
CA VAL A 150 0.10 16.51 13.11
C VAL A 150 1.62 16.76 13.07
N PRO A 151 2.35 16.60 14.19
CA PRO A 151 3.79 16.79 14.24
C PRO A 151 4.53 15.65 13.52
N ALA A 152 5.77 15.88 13.10
CA ALA A 152 6.58 14.88 12.41
C ALA A 152 6.74 13.56 13.20
N THR A 153 6.79 13.65 14.52
CA THR A 153 6.88 12.51 15.44
C THR A 153 5.64 11.59 15.45
N ARG A 154 4.55 12.01 14.81
CA ARG A 154 3.33 11.21 14.60
C ARG A 154 3.10 10.83 13.13
N ILE A 155 4.13 10.98 12.30
CA ILE A 155 4.10 10.64 10.88
C ILE A 155 5.24 9.68 10.56
N ASP A 156 4.96 8.40 10.73
CA ASP A 156 5.93 7.32 10.51
C ASP A 156 6.16 7.09 9.03
N HIS A 157 7.35 6.60 8.67
CA HIS A 157 7.68 6.17 7.32
C HIS A 157 7.86 4.66 7.28
N ALA A 158 7.25 4.01 6.30
CA ALA A 158 7.48 2.59 6.00
C ALA A 158 7.98 2.42 4.57
N LEU A 159 9.18 1.86 4.43
CA LEU A 159 9.70 1.38 3.15
C LEU A 159 9.53 -0.14 3.10
N PHE A 160 8.61 -0.61 2.26
CA PHE A 160 8.45 -2.03 1.99
C PHE A 160 9.16 -2.40 0.69
N THR A 161 9.94 -3.47 0.73
CA THR A 161 10.60 -4.02 -0.46
C THR A 161 10.33 -5.51 -0.60
N MET A 162 10.09 -5.95 -1.83
CA MET A 162 9.97 -7.36 -2.20
C MET A 162 10.96 -7.67 -3.33
N SER A 163 11.85 -8.66 -3.16
CA SER A 163 12.80 -9.01 -4.23
C SER A 163 13.32 -10.44 -4.23
N GLY A 164 13.98 -10.83 -5.32
CA GLY A 164 14.65 -12.13 -5.48
C GLY A 164 15.98 -12.25 -4.75
N ASN A 165 16.75 -11.17 -4.72
CA ASN A 165 18.01 -11.11 -3.99
C ASN A 165 17.81 -10.89 -2.49
N ALA A 166 18.84 -11.24 -1.71
CA ALA A 166 18.91 -10.90 -0.31
C ALA A 166 18.92 -9.38 -0.10
N ALA A 167 18.56 -8.94 1.12
CA ALA A 167 18.53 -7.55 1.51
C ALA A 167 19.85 -6.85 1.14
N PRO A 168 19.84 -5.88 0.22
CA PRO A 168 21.05 -5.14 -0.12
C PRO A 168 21.53 -4.36 1.10
N GLN A 169 22.85 -4.26 1.28
CA GLN A 169 23.46 -3.40 2.31
C GLN A 169 22.91 -1.96 2.25
N ALA A 170 22.60 -1.46 1.05
CA ALA A 170 22.00 -0.16 0.84
C ALA A 170 20.65 0.07 1.56
N LEU A 171 19.88 -0.98 1.92
CA LEU A 171 18.69 -0.82 2.77
C LEU A 171 19.05 -0.51 4.22
N ILE A 172 20.11 -1.16 4.72
CA ILE A 172 20.62 -0.94 6.07
C ILE A 172 21.21 0.46 6.15
N ASP A 173 22.02 0.83 5.15
CA ASP A 173 22.64 2.15 5.07
C ASP A 173 21.57 3.26 4.98
N ASP A 174 20.50 3.05 4.19
CA ASP A 174 19.36 3.98 4.12
C ASP A 174 18.66 4.15 5.47
N LEU A 175 18.41 3.06 6.20
CA LEU A 175 17.77 3.12 7.52
C LEU A 175 18.68 3.81 8.55
N GLN A 176 19.98 3.52 8.54
CA GLN A 176 20.95 4.14 9.45
C GLN A 176 21.14 5.64 9.17
N ALA A 177 20.98 6.06 7.92
CA ALA A 177 21.04 7.46 7.52
C ALA A 177 19.72 8.22 7.76
N ALA A 178 18.63 7.53 8.13
CA ALA A 178 17.35 8.16 8.38
C ALA A 178 17.40 9.06 9.63
N GLY A 179 16.73 10.21 9.56
CA GLY A 179 16.73 11.18 10.64
C GLY A 179 15.85 10.77 11.84
N PRO A 180 16.05 11.38 13.02
CA PRO A 180 15.32 11.04 14.24
C PRO A 180 13.94 11.72 14.35
N GLU A 181 13.54 12.54 13.38
CA GLU A 181 12.32 13.35 13.48
C GLU A 181 11.02 12.53 13.47
N ARG A 182 11.10 11.27 13.04
CA ARG A 182 9.98 10.33 12.92
C ARG A 182 10.48 8.89 13.01
N THR A 183 9.56 7.95 13.19
CA THR A 183 9.90 6.53 13.11
C THR A 183 10.10 6.12 11.66
N HIS A 184 11.18 5.39 11.38
CA HIS A 184 11.46 4.78 10.08
C HIS A 184 11.45 3.26 10.21
N THR A 185 10.58 2.61 9.45
CA THR A 185 10.53 1.16 9.35
C THR A 185 10.92 0.73 7.94
N VAL A 186 11.87 -0.21 7.83
CA VAL A 186 12.25 -0.82 6.55
C VAL A 186 11.95 -2.31 6.63
N ILE A 187 11.15 -2.81 5.69
CA ILE A 187 10.81 -4.22 5.57
C ILE A 187 11.34 -4.77 4.25
N HIS A 188 11.95 -5.94 4.31
CA HIS A 188 12.44 -6.66 3.13
C HIS A 188 11.90 -8.08 3.09
N LEU A 189 11.00 -8.34 2.14
CA LEU A 189 10.49 -9.66 1.82
C LEU A 189 11.30 -10.28 0.67
N ARG A 190 12.09 -11.30 0.97
CA ARG A 190 12.82 -12.04 -0.06
C ARG A 190 11.98 -13.20 -0.58
N ILE A 191 11.71 -13.19 -1.88
CA ILE A 191 11.06 -14.28 -2.62
C ILE A 191 12.06 -14.74 -3.68
N VAL A 192 12.82 -15.80 -3.42
CA VAL A 192 13.96 -16.22 -4.28
C VAL A 192 13.56 -16.40 -5.74
N ASP A 193 12.37 -16.93 -5.98
CA ASP A 193 11.71 -17.16 -7.26
C ASP A 193 10.72 -16.03 -7.62
N HIS A 194 11.05 -14.78 -7.25
CA HIS A 194 10.20 -13.58 -7.35
C HIS A 194 9.29 -13.48 -8.59
N GLN A 195 9.85 -13.69 -9.78
CA GLN A 195 9.09 -13.58 -11.03
C GLN A 195 8.06 -14.71 -11.16
N GLU A 196 8.43 -15.92 -10.78
CA GLU A 196 7.56 -17.10 -10.84
C GLU A 196 6.46 -17.02 -9.79
N PHE A 197 6.80 -16.61 -8.58
CA PHE A 197 5.83 -16.36 -7.52
C PHE A 197 4.75 -15.34 -7.94
N ILE A 198 5.14 -14.22 -8.56
CA ILE A 198 4.18 -13.23 -9.09
C ILE A 198 3.31 -13.86 -10.18
N ARG A 199 3.92 -14.60 -11.12
CA ARG A 199 3.18 -15.26 -12.21
C ARG A 199 2.11 -16.20 -11.65
N LEU A 200 2.50 -17.11 -10.75
CA LEU A 200 1.61 -18.08 -10.12
C LEU A 200 0.52 -17.40 -9.27
N SER A 201 0.82 -16.30 -8.58
CA SER A 201 -0.17 -15.56 -7.79
C SER A 201 -1.31 -15.02 -8.67
N TYR A 202 -0.97 -14.42 -9.81
CA TYR A 202 -1.98 -13.85 -10.72
C TYR A 202 -2.69 -14.92 -11.54
N GLU A 203 -2.00 -15.98 -11.96
CA GLU A 203 -2.64 -17.10 -12.66
C GLU A 203 -3.58 -17.88 -11.73
N GLY A 204 -3.15 -18.15 -10.49
CA GLY A 204 -4.00 -18.79 -9.48
C GLY A 204 -5.25 -17.96 -9.17
N ALA A 205 -5.11 -16.64 -9.07
CA ALA A 205 -6.26 -15.75 -8.91
C ALA A 205 -7.26 -15.80 -10.08
N LEU A 206 -6.80 -16.15 -11.29
CA LEU A 206 -7.64 -16.28 -12.49
C LEU A 206 -8.15 -17.71 -12.72
N ALA A 207 -7.65 -18.69 -11.97
CA ALA A 207 -8.04 -20.09 -12.04
C ALA A 207 -8.97 -20.47 -10.87
N LEU A 208 -9.87 -19.56 -10.46
CA LEU A 208 -10.81 -19.81 -9.37
C LEU A 208 -11.57 -21.12 -9.60
N GLY A 209 -11.62 -22.00 -8.60
CA GLY A 209 -12.44 -23.21 -8.62
C GLY A 209 -12.07 -24.26 -9.69
N ASN A 210 -10.82 -24.25 -10.18
CA ASN A 210 -10.29 -25.29 -11.09
C ASN A 210 -9.67 -26.49 -10.34
N ASP A 211 -9.93 -26.62 -9.04
CA ASP A 211 -9.50 -27.73 -8.17
C ASP A 211 -10.70 -28.60 -7.78
#